data_AF-A0A1S3QPC2-F1
#
_entry.id   AF-A0A1S3QPC2-F1
#
_cell.length_a   1.000
_cell.length_b   1.000
_cell.length_c   1.000
_cell.angle_alpha   90.00
_cell.angle_beta   90.00
_cell.angle_gamma   90.00
#
_symmetry.space_group_name_H-M   'P 1'
#
loop_
_entity.id
_entity.type
_entity.pdbx_description
1 polymer ?
#
loop_
_entity_poly.entity_id
_entity_poly.type
_entity_poly.pdbx_seq_one_letter_code
_entity_poly.pdbx_strand_id
1 'polypeptide(L)'
;MAPSLCLQVQDTHQGLQDSSIKLLLQLLTQWRLTLQVPGNKRAAEASPRLPDRSPHCSVLHAVEGLALLLLCSCQTSTRKLAVSVLREIRILFNTIGHAEDDDKPMIEVMDQLSPAVMDSFVHVAVSDSSTLPLSHQVDLQWLVEWTARLVSSAYDVKSPSHVWIYAQCVKDPWVLCLHSFLRQEHLPKLCPTALSYAWPYAFTRLQLLLPLVDPNSPVNAKKTSSAGSSDSSISLWRNYLILCLGVAKPSIMSPGHLRASTPEITATTPDGSVTYDNKVIGTPSVAWLLKQLVPLMRAESIEITECLVLGLGRTNALVFRELVEELHPLMKEALERRPENKKRRERRDLLRLQLLRIFELLADAGVISDSTNGALERDSLALGALFLEYVDLTRMLLEAENDKELDVLKDIRAHFSGMVANLIQCVPVHHRRFLFPQQSLRHHLFILFSQWAGPFSVMFTPLDRYSDRNHQITRYQYCALK
;
A
#
# COMPACT_ATOMS: atom_id res chain seq x y z
N MET A 1 6.62 10.45 26.04
CA MET A 1 7.71 9.58 26.54
C MET A 1 7.57 8.14 26.03
N ALA A 2 6.47 7.41 26.28
CA ALA A 2 6.34 6.00 25.87
C ALA A 2 6.37 5.71 24.35
N PRO A 3 5.64 6.44 23.46
CA PRO A 3 5.75 6.21 22.01
C PRO A 3 7.12 6.59 21.45
N SER A 4 7.78 7.59 22.06
CA SER A 4 9.12 8.06 21.69
C SER A 4 10.20 6.97 21.87
N LEU A 5 10.09 6.15 22.93
CA LEU A 5 11.01 5.02 23.18
C LEU A 5 10.86 3.92 22.12
N CYS A 6 9.63 3.56 21.76
CA CYS A 6 9.39 2.52 20.74
C CYS A 6 9.78 2.97 19.33
N LEU A 7 9.85 4.28 19.06
CA LEU A 7 10.31 4.83 17.78
C LEU A 7 11.83 4.80 17.63
N GLN A 8 12.58 4.79 18.74
CA GLN A 8 14.05 4.82 18.73
C GLN A 8 14.69 3.43 18.58
N VAL A 9 13.99 2.35 18.94
CA VAL A 9 14.51 0.98 18.82
C VAL A 9 14.51 0.54 17.37
N GLN A 10 15.65 0.31 16.73
CA GLN A 10 15.68 -0.13 15.32
C GLN A 10 14.99 -1.50 15.13
N ASP A 11 14.31 -1.68 13.99
CA ASP A 11 13.59 -2.92 13.65
C ASP A 11 14.53 -4.13 13.48
N THR A 12 15.84 -3.91 13.43
CA THR A 12 16.89 -4.93 13.43
C THR A 12 17.10 -5.57 14.81
N HIS A 13 16.66 -4.93 15.90
CA HIS A 13 16.83 -5.41 17.28
C HIS A 13 15.52 -5.98 17.86
N GLN A 14 15.07 -7.09 17.28
CA GLN A 14 13.79 -7.74 17.61
C GLN A 14 13.54 -7.93 19.12
N GLY A 15 14.50 -8.47 19.88
CA GLY A 15 14.32 -8.71 21.32
C GLY A 15 14.09 -7.44 22.13
N LEU A 16 14.73 -6.33 21.73
CA LEU A 16 14.51 -5.02 22.35
C LEU A 16 13.17 -4.43 21.95
N GLN A 17 12.75 -4.62 20.69
CA GLN A 17 11.45 -4.16 20.20
C GLN A 17 10.30 -4.85 20.94
N ASP A 18 10.32 -6.19 21.02
CA ASP A 18 9.28 -6.95 21.74
C ASP A 18 9.23 -6.58 23.24
N SER A 19 10.39 -6.38 23.87
CA SER A 19 10.47 -5.94 25.28
C SER A 19 9.89 -4.54 25.47
N SER A 20 10.16 -3.63 24.53
CA SER A 20 9.64 -2.25 24.57
C SER A 20 8.13 -2.22 24.39
N ILE A 21 7.57 -3.05 23.50
CA ILE A 21 6.11 -3.15 23.30
C ILE A 21 5.44 -3.76 24.55
N LYS A 22 6.04 -4.77 25.18
CA LYS A 22 5.54 -5.32 26.44
C LYS A 22 5.53 -4.29 27.56
N LEU A 23 6.58 -3.47 27.66
CA LEU A 23 6.62 -2.36 28.62
C LEU A 23 5.53 -1.32 28.33
N LEU A 24 5.30 -0.97 27.06
CA LEU A 24 4.20 -0.08 26.66
C LEU A 24 2.84 -0.65 27.09
N LEU A 25 2.61 -1.94 26.87
CA LEU A 25 1.37 -2.61 27.29
C LEU A 25 1.18 -2.58 28.81
N GLN A 26 2.26 -2.78 29.57
CA GLN A 26 2.24 -2.63 31.03
C GLN A 26 1.85 -1.22 31.45
N LEU A 27 2.43 -0.18 30.82
CA LEU A 27 2.10 1.21 31.11
C LEU A 27 0.63 1.53 30.81
N LEU A 28 0.10 1.08 29.67
CA LEU A 28 -1.32 1.25 29.31
C LEU A 28 -2.24 0.56 30.32
N THR A 29 -1.88 -0.66 30.74
CA THR A 29 -2.62 -1.41 31.75
C THR A 29 -2.64 -0.67 33.09
N GLN A 30 -1.51 -0.13 33.54
CA GLN A 30 -1.43 0.66 34.77
C GLN A 30 -2.27 1.94 34.68
N TRP A 31 -2.24 2.61 33.52
CA TRP A 31 -3.11 3.75 33.27
C TRP A 31 -4.59 3.37 33.39
N ARG A 32 -5.02 2.26 32.78
CA ARG A 32 -6.41 1.78 32.94
C ARG A 32 -6.77 1.55 34.41
N LEU A 33 -5.91 0.85 35.16
CA LEU A 33 -6.16 0.54 36.57
C LEU A 33 -6.29 1.80 37.43
N THR A 34 -5.45 2.82 37.19
CA THR A 34 -5.52 4.10 37.92
C THR A 34 -6.80 4.90 37.64
N LEU A 35 -7.36 4.81 36.43
CA LEU A 35 -8.64 5.45 36.09
C LEU A 35 -9.86 4.80 36.78
N GLN A 36 -9.75 3.52 37.17
CA GLN A 36 -10.83 2.78 37.82
C GLN A 36 -10.90 3.01 39.35
N VAL A 37 -9.91 3.69 39.94
CA VAL A 37 -9.88 3.97 41.39
C VAL A 37 -10.97 5.01 41.75
N PRO A 38 -11.91 4.70 42.68
CA PRO A 38 -13.11 5.52 42.96
C PRO A 38 -12.86 6.97 43.40
N GLY A 39 -11.64 7.32 43.82
CA GLY A 39 -11.29 8.66 44.30
C GLY A 39 -10.98 9.69 43.21
N ASN A 40 -10.70 9.26 41.97
CA ASN A 40 -10.19 10.16 40.92
C ASN A 40 -11.30 10.73 40.01
N LYS A 41 -12.54 10.23 40.11
CA LYS A 41 -13.69 10.69 39.31
C LYS A 41 -14.12 12.13 39.66
N ARG A 42 -13.80 12.63 40.86
CA ARG A 42 -14.15 13.99 41.32
C ARG A 42 -13.29 15.11 40.73
N ALA A 43 -12.11 14.80 40.19
CA ALA A 43 -11.26 15.82 39.56
C ALA A 43 -11.72 16.16 38.13
N ALA A 44 -12.44 15.25 37.46
CA ALA A 44 -12.94 15.44 36.09
C ALA A 44 -14.22 16.31 36.03
N GLU A 45 -14.98 16.40 37.12
CA GLU A 45 -16.23 17.19 37.17
C GLU A 45 -16.03 18.65 37.60
N ALA A 46 -14.82 19.03 38.05
CA ALA A 46 -14.55 20.35 38.64
C ALA A 46 -13.98 21.39 37.66
N SER A 47 -13.65 21.03 36.41
CA SER A 47 -13.19 21.98 35.40
C SER A 47 -14.34 22.35 34.45
N PRO A 48 -14.63 23.65 34.24
CA PRO A 48 -15.65 24.06 33.29
C PRO A 48 -15.23 23.59 31.90
N ARG A 49 -16.16 22.91 31.20
CA ARG A 49 -15.97 22.36 29.86
C ARG A 49 -15.48 23.45 28.89
N LEU A 50 -14.18 23.47 28.64
CA LEU A 50 -13.62 24.01 27.41
C LEU A 50 -13.67 22.90 26.35
N PRO A 51 -13.93 23.19 25.07
CA PRO A 51 -13.97 22.20 23.98
C PRO A 51 -12.57 21.73 23.56
N ASP A 52 -11.59 21.78 24.46
CA ASP A 52 -10.24 21.34 24.17
C ASP A 52 -10.19 19.82 24.33
N ARG A 53 -10.01 19.10 23.22
CA ARG A 53 -9.87 17.64 23.18
C ARG A 53 -8.93 17.20 24.31
N SER A 54 -9.38 16.28 25.17
CA SER A 54 -8.56 15.86 26.30
C SER A 54 -7.18 15.38 25.79
N PRO A 55 -6.05 15.79 26.40
CA PRO A 55 -4.71 15.40 25.96
C PRO A 55 -4.49 13.88 26.04
N HIS A 56 -5.40 13.16 26.67
CA HIS A 56 -5.42 11.70 26.73
C HIS A 56 -5.80 11.06 25.40
N CYS A 57 -6.80 11.59 24.68
CA CYS A 57 -7.25 11.01 23.41
C CYS A 57 -6.17 11.10 22.32
N SER A 58 -5.45 12.23 22.24
CA SER A 58 -4.35 12.40 21.29
C SER A 58 -3.19 11.43 21.54
N VAL A 59 -2.86 11.17 22.81
CA VAL A 59 -1.87 10.15 23.19
C VAL A 59 -2.34 8.77 22.77
N LEU A 60 -3.61 8.40 23.02
CA LEU A 60 -4.14 7.10 22.62
C LEU A 60 -4.10 6.91 21.10
N HIS A 61 -4.54 7.89 20.30
CA HIS A 61 -4.43 7.84 18.85
C HIS A 61 -2.98 7.78 18.35
N ALA A 62 -2.04 8.43 19.04
CA ALA A 62 -0.62 8.29 18.74
C ALA A 62 -0.14 6.84 18.97
N VAL A 63 -0.61 6.19 20.03
CA VAL A 63 -0.30 4.77 20.27
C VAL A 63 -1.02 3.85 19.27
N GLU A 64 -2.24 4.17 18.82
CA GLU A 64 -2.90 3.44 17.71
C GLU A 64 -2.08 3.53 16.42
N GLY A 65 -1.59 4.73 16.09
CA GLY A 65 -0.72 4.93 14.94
C GLY A 65 0.59 4.13 15.03
N LEU A 66 1.17 4.02 16.23
CA LEU A 66 2.31 3.14 16.49
C LEU A 66 1.92 1.65 16.37
N ALA A 67 0.76 1.24 16.86
CA ALA A 67 0.32 -0.15 16.74
C ALA A 67 0.09 -0.54 15.26
N LEU A 68 -0.45 0.35 14.43
CA LEU A 68 -0.56 0.13 12.99
C LEU A 68 0.82 -0.01 12.31
N LEU A 69 1.80 0.78 12.74
CA LEU A 69 3.19 0.60 12.30
C LEU A 69 3.74 -0.78 12.68
N LEU A 70 3.51 -1.23 13.91
CA LEU A 70 3.95 -2.54 14.40
C LEU A 70 3.27 -3.70 13.67
N LEU A 71 2.02 -3.50 13.23
CA LEU A 71 1.31 -4.43 12.36
C LEU A 71 1.97 -4.59 10.99
N CYS A 72 2.86 -3.70 10.56
CA CYS A 72 3.66 -3.89 9.35
C CYS A 72 4.79 -4.92 9.51
N SER A 73 5.08 -5.37 10.74
CA SER A 73 6.11 -6.37 11.01
C SER A 73 5.89 -7.66 10.23
N CYS A 74 6.97 -8.24 9.71
CA CYS A 74 6.96 -9.57 9.10
C CYS A 74 6.80 -10.69 10.14
N GLN A 75 6.83 -10.37 11.43
CA GLN A 75 6.78 -11.33 12.52
C GLN A 75 5.41 -11.37 13.18
N THR A 76 4.79 -12.55 13.16
CA THR A 76 3.50 -12.77 13.81
C THR A 76 3.52 -12.43 15.31
N SER A 77 4.64 -12.67 16.03
CA SER A 77 4.76 -12.32 17.45
C SER A 77 4.58 -10.81 17.70
N THR A 78 5.25 -9.97 16.91
CA THR A 78 5.14 -8.51 17.00
C THR A 78 3.73 -8.05 16.62
N ARG A 79 3.15 -8.63 15.57
CA ARG A 79 1.76 -8.33 15.17
C ARG A 79 0.76 -8.65 16.29
N LYS A 80 0.89 -9.80 16.97
CA LYS A 80 0.04 -10.15 18.13
C LYS A 80 0.17 -9.16 19.29
N LEU A 81 1.39 -8.67 19.55
CA LEU A 81 1.60 -7.62 20.56
C LEU A 81 0.92 -6.32 20.14
N ALA A 82 0.96 -5.94 18.87
CA ALA A 82 0.27 -4.77 18.34
C ALA A 82 -1.26 -4.87 18.52
N VAL A 83 -1.86 -6.03 18.24
CA VAL A 83 -3.29 -6.27 18.52
C VAL A 83 -3.59 -6.15 20.01
N SER A 84 -2.71 -6.65 20.89
CA SER A 84 -2.86 -6.51 22.34
C SER A 84 -2.84 -5.05 22.79
N VAL A 85 -1.94 -4.23 22.21
CA VAL A 85 -1.89 -2.78 22.44
C VAL A 85 -3.20 -2.12 22.01
N LEU A 86 -3.70 -2.42 20.81
CA LEU A 86 -4.97 -1.86 20.33
C LEU A 86 -6.17 -2.26 21.19
N ARG A 87 -6.23 -3.51 21.68
CA ARG A 87 -7.27 -3.97 22.63
C ARG A 87 -7.26 -3.15 23.91
N GLU A 88 -6.08 -2.86 24.45
CA GLU A 88 -5.95 -2.06 25.67
C GLU A 88 -6.38 -0.61 25.43
N ILE A 89 -6.03 -0.04 24.27
CA ILE A 89 -6.47 1.32 23.87
C ILE A 89 -8.00 1.39 23.77
N ARG A 90 -8.65 0.41 23.15
CA ARG A 90 -10.13 0.35 23.09
C ARG A 90 -10.76 0.41 24.48
N ILE A 91 -10.22 -0.34 25.45
CA ILE A 91 -10.72 -0.33 26.83
C ILE A 91 -10.50 1.04 27.49
N LEU A 92 -9.37 1.69 27.23
CA LEU A 92 -9.07 3.04 27.72
C LEU A 92 -10.04 4.08 27.16
N PHE A 93 -10.33 4.06 25.85
CA PHE A 93 -11.34 4.94 25.25
C PHE A 93 -12.71 4.78 25.91
N ASN A 94 -13.16 3.54 26.12
CA ASN A 94 -14.42 3.25 26.81
C ASN A 94 -14.44 3.73 28.27
N THR A 95 -13.27 3.76 28.94
CA THR A 95 -13.16 4.17 30.35
C THR A 95 -13.10 5.69 30.51
N ILE A 96 -12.41 6.39 29.58
CA ILE A 96 -12.23 7.85 29.62
C ILE A 96 -13.50 8.58 29.16
N GLY A 97 -14.32 7.92 28.33
CA GLY A 97 -15.49 8.51 27.70
C GLY A 97 -15.12 9.02 26.31
N HIS A 98 -15.68 8.38 25.30
CA HIS A 98 -15.50 8.71 23.89
C HIS A 98 -16.69 9.55 23.43
N ALA A 99 -16.46 10.71 22.81
CA ALA A 99 -17.56 11.50 22.26
C ALA A 99 -18.11 10.81 21.00
N GLU A 100 -19.37 11.10 20.63
CA GLU A 100 -19.97 10.57 19.40
C GLU A 100 -19.26 11.07 18.12
N ASP A 101 -18.62 12.25 18.18
CA ASP A 101 -17.89 12.87 17.08
C ASP A 101 -16.40 12.45 16.99
N ASP A 102 -15.91 11.62 17.91
CA ASP A 102 -14.52 11.16 17.91
C ASP A 102 -14.29 9.99 16.91
N ASP A 103 -13.05 9.84 16.45
CA ASP A 103 -12.64 8.73 15.58
C ASP A 103 -12.86 7.39 16.26
N LYS A 104 -13.47 6.41 15.58
CA LYS A 104 -13.67 5.07 16.17
C LYS A 104 -12.33 4.43 16.56
N PRO A 105 -12.27 3.65 17.66
CA PRO A 105 -11.09 2.87 17.99
C PRO A 105 -10.70 1.98 16.81
N MET A 106 -9.44 2.04 16.39
CA MET A 106 -8.94 1.43 15.16
C MET A 106 -9.20 -0.08 15.11
N ILE A 107 -9.06 -0.77 16.25
CA ILE A 107 -9.33 -2.21 16.32
C ILE A 107 -10.78 -2.57 16.06
N GLU A 108 -11.76 -1.74 16.45
CA GLU A 108 -13.16 -2.03 16.17
C GLU A 108 -13.44 -1.95 14.67
N VAL A 109 -12.84 -0.96 14.01
CA VAL A 109 -12.92 -0.83 12.55
C VAL A 109 -12.26 -2.03 11.86
N MET A 110 -11.07 -2.43 12.31
CA MET A 110 -10.37 -3.58 11.75
C MET A 110 -11.10 -4.90 11.99
N ASP A 111 -11.63 -5.13 13.20
CA ASP A 111 -12.45 -6.31 13.53
C ASP A 111 -13.69 -6.38 12.63
N GLN A 112 -14.39 -5.25 12.41
CA GLN A 112 -15.56 -5.18 11.54
C GLN A 112 -15.24 -5.46 10.06
N LEU A 113 -14.08 -5.01 9.58
CA LEU A 113 -13.65 -5.21 8.20
C LEU A 113 -13.06 -6.60 7.95
N SER A 114 -12.58 -7.28 8.99
CA SER A 114 -11.80 -8.52 8.89
C SER A 114 -12.47 -9.64 8.07
N PRO A 115 -13.79 -9.91 8.21
CA PRO A 115 -14.47 -10.90 7.37
C PRO A 115 -14.44 -10.56 5.88
N ALA A 116 -14.79 -9.31 5.52
CA ALA A 116 -14.82 -8.85 4.14
C ALA A 116 -13.41 -8.83 3.51
N VAL A 117 -12.39 -8.50 4.32
CA VAL A 117 -10.99 -8.56 3.92
C VAL A 117 -10.60 -10.00 3.58
N MET A 118 -10.92 -10.97 4.44
CA MET A 118 -10.63 -12.38 4.19
C MET A 118 -11.32 -12.90 2.92
N ASP A 119 -12.62 -12.62 2.77
CA ASP A 119 -13.42 -13.05 1.63
C ASP A 119 -12.88 -12.52 0.29
N SER A 120 -12.17 -11.38 0.30
CA SER A 120 -11.64 -10.76 -0.92
C SER A 120 -10.50 -11.54 -1.60
N PHE A 121 -9.78 -12.40 -0.85
CA PHE A 121 -8.63 -13.13 -1.37
C PHE A 121 -8.52 -14.58 -0.90
N VAL A 122 -9.44 -15.09 -0.07
CA VAL A 122 -9.40 -16.48 0.42
C VAL A 122 -9.34 -17.52 -0.70
N HIS A 123 -9.91 -17.24 -1.87
CA HIS A 123 -9.91 -18.16 -3.02
C HIS A 123 -8.53 -18.39 -3.64
N VAL A 124 -7.55 -17.51 -3.38
CA VAL A 124 -6.14 -17.70 -3.78
C VAL A 124 -5.25 -18.14 -2.63
N ALA A 125 -5.79 -18.27 -1.42
CA ALA A 125 -5.04 -18.66 -0.25
C ALA A 125 -5.16 -20.17 0.00
N VAL A 126 -4.03 -20.84 0.15
CA VAL A 126 -3.95 -22.24 0.56
C VAL A 126 -3.41 -22.30 1.98
N SER A 127 -4.23 -22.77 2.92
CA SER A 127 -3.86 -22.99 4.32
C SER A 127 -3.75 -24.48 4.61
N ASP A 128 -2.80 -24.86 5.46
CA ASP A 128 -2.61 -26.25 5.91
C ASP A 128 -3.70 -26.67 6.92
N SER A 129 -4.50 -25.73 7.43
CA SER A 129 -5.64 -26.01 8.32
C SER A 129 -6.87 -26.42 7.51
N SER A 130 -7.47 -27.57 7.85
CA SER A 130 -8.58 -28.18 7.10
C SER A 130 -9.94 -27.48 7.27
N THR A 131 -10.04 -26.43 8.08
CA THR A 131 -11.30 -25.72 8.33
C THR A 131 -11.14 -24.22 8.13
N LEU A 132 -11.73 -23.70 7.04
CA LEU A 132 -12.00 -22.26 6.91
C LEU A 132 -13.06 -21.88 7.96
N PRO A 133 -12.87 -20.80 8.75
CA PRO A 133 -13.85 -20.40 9.75
C PRO A 133 -15.16 -19.96 9.10
N LEU A 134 -16.25 -20.01 9.88
CA LEU A 134 -17.46 -19.26 9.56
C LEU A 134 -17.13 -17.76 9.56
N SER A 135 -17.66 -16.98 8.62
CA SER A 135 -17.32 -15.55 8.42
C SER A 135 -17.41 -14.69 9.69
N HIS A 136 -18.26 -15.06 10.64
CA HIS A 136 -18.47 -14.32 11.89
C HIS A 136 -17.37 -14.55 12.96
N GLN A 137 -16.43 -15.47 12.72
CA GLN A 137 -15.31 -15.74 13.63
C GLN A 137 -14.01 -15.03 13.23
N VAL A 138 -14.01 -14.28 12.13
CA VAL A 138 -12.82 -13.65 11.57
C VAL A 138 -12.68 -12.24 12.16
N ASP A 139 -11.84 -12.10 13.19
CA ASP A 139 -11.44 -10.81 13.78
C ASP A 139 -9.97 -10.46 13.45
N LEU A 140 -9.48 -9.30 13.89
CA LEU A 140 -8.11 -8.88 13.62
C LEU A 140 -7.07 -9.86 14.20
N GLN A 141 -7.34 -10.42 15.39
CA GLN A 141 -6.45 -11.38 16.03
C GLN A 141 -6.34 -12.65 15.18
N TRP A 142 -7.47 -13.15 14.69
CA TRP A 142 -7.52 -14.31 13.81
C TRP A 142 -6.76 -14.06 12.53
N LEU A 143 -6.93 -12.91 11.87
CA LEU A 143 -6.17 -12.57 10.65
C LEU A 143 -4.66 -12.50 10.87
N VAL A 144 -4.22 -12.01 12.03
CA VAL A 144 -2.79 -11.96 12.39
C VAL A 144 -2.22 -13.36 12.64
N GLU A 145 -3.02 -14.25 13.20
CA GLU A 145 -2.63 -15.63 13.52
C GLU A 145 -2.75 -16.59 12.35
N TRP A 146 -3.64 -16.28 11.42
CA TRP A 146 -3.91 -17.11 10.27
C TRP A 146 -2.70 -17.15 9.35
N THR A 147 -2.29 -18.37 9.03
CA THR A 147 -1.14 -18.64 8.19
C THR A 147 -1.61 -19.39 6.95
N ALA A 148 -1.31 -18.82 5.79
CA ALA A 148 -1.57 -19.41 4.49
C ALA A 148 -0.49 -19.00 3.50
N ARG A 149 -0.46 -19.67 2.36
CA ARG A 149 0.35 -19.29 1.20
C ARG A 149 -0.57 -18.81 0.11
N LEU A 150 -0.22 -17.70 -0.52
CA LEU A 150 -0.91 -17.26 -1.72
C LEU A 150 -0.44 -18.09 -2.91
N VAL A 151 -1.38 -18.58 -3.70
CA VAL A 151 -1.12 -19.36 -4.91
C VAL A 151 -1.67 -18.58 -6.09
N SER A 152 -0.78 -18.22 -7.01
CA SER A 152 -1.16 -17.62 -8.29
C SER A 152 -1.57 -18.72 -9.28
N SER A 153 -2.79 -18.62 -9.82
CA SER A 153 -3.24 -19.47 -10.93
C SER A 153 -3.45 -18.61 -12.18
N ALA A 154 -2.93 -19.08 -13.32
CA ALA A 154 -3.17 -18.45 -14.62
C ALA A 154 -4.64 -18.50 -15.06
N TYR A 155 -5.49 -19.26 -14.35
CA TYR A 155 -6.92 -19.43 -14.61
C TYR A 155 -7.81 -18.74 -13.55
N ASP A 156 -7.21 -17.99 -12.62
CA ASP A 156 -7.97 -17.26 -11.63
C ASP A 156 -8.57 -15.98 -12.22
N VAL A 157 -9.84 -16.07 -12.60
CA VAL A 157 -10.68 -14.98 -13.12
C VAL A 157 -11.49 -14.28 -12.01
N LYS A 158 -11.46 -14.81 -10.78
CA LYS A 158 -12.23 -14.27 -9.64
C LYS A 158 -11.44 -13.20 -8.89
N SER A 159 -10.12 -13.29 -8.89
CA SER A 159 -9.27 -12.28 -8.26
C SER A 159 -9.38 -10.92 -8.94
N PRO A 160 -9.65 -9.85 -8.18
CA PRO A 160 -9.30 -8.49 -8.61
C PRO A 160 -7.84 -8.41 -9.05
N SER A 161 -7.53 -7.40 -9.87
CA SER A 161 -6.18 -7.16 -10.37
C SER A 161 -5.14 -7.18 -9.24
N HIS A 162 -5.47 -6.56 -8.12
CA HIS A 162 -4.57 -6.45 -6.99
C HIS A 162 -4.27 -7.77 -6.27
N VAL A 163 -5.25 -8.65 -6.04
CA VAL A 163 -5.03 -9.89 -5.28
C VAL A 163 -3.94 -10.73 -5.93
N TRP A 164 -3.99 -10.83 -7.26
CA TRP A 164 -2.99 -11.54 -8.05
C TRP A 164 -1.63 -10.84 -8.09
N ILE A 165 -1.60 -9.51 -8.29
CA ILE A 165 -0.33 -8.77 -8.34
C ILE A 165 0.42 -8.97 -7.03
N TYR A 166 -0.29 -9.00 -5.91
CA TYR A 166 0.28 -9.31 -4.61
C TYR A 166 0.64 -10.79 -4.50
N ALA A 167 -0.25 -11.73 -4.84
CA ALA A 167 0.00 -13.16 -4.73
C ALA A 167 1.24 -13.64 -5.50
N GLN A 168 1.57 -12.99 -6.62
CA GLN A 168 2.80 -13.26 -7.37
C GLN A 168 4.07 -12.80 -6.65
N CYS A 169 3.96 -11.78 -5.80
CA CYS A 169 5.10 -11.04 -5.27
C CYS A 169 5.29 -11.22 -3.77
N VAL A 170 4.30 -11.76 -3.07
CA VAL A 170 4.31 -11.91 -1.62
C VAL A 170 4.02 -13.34 -1.22
N LYS A 171 4.77 -13.81 -0.22
CA LYS A 171 4.59 -15.14 0.38
C LYS A 171 3.60 -15.12 1.56
N ASP A 172 3.37 -13.94 2.15
CA ASP A 172 2.54 -13.73 3.33
C ASP A 172 1.22 -13.02 2.97
N PRO A 173 0.04 -13.64 3.21
CA PRO A 173 -1.26 -13.04 2.93
C PRO A 173 -1.54 -11.80 3.78
N TRP A 174 -0.84 -11.61 4.90
CA TRP A 174 -1.04 -10.44 5.77
C TRP A 174 -0.90 -9.10 5.03
N VAL A 175 -0.05 -9.05 4.00
CA VAL A 175 0.13 -7.82 3.21
C VAL A 175 -1.17 -7.42 2.50
N LEU A 176 -1.98 -8.40 2.07
CA LEU A 176 -3.31 -8.15 1.51
C LEU A 176 -4.28 -7.63 2.57
N CYS A 177 -4.21 -8.16 3.79
CA CYS A 177 -5.00 -7.65 4.92
C CYS A 177 -4.65 -6.18 5.21
N LEU A 178 -3.36 -5.89 5.39
CA LEU A 178 -2.85 -4.55 5.65
C LEU A 178 -3.30 -3.58 4.54
N HIS A 179 -3.12 -3.97 3.28
CA HIS A 179 -3.59 -3.17 2.16
C HIS A 179 -5.09 -2.90 2.25
N SER A 180 -5.90 -3.93 2.48
CA SER A 180 -7.35 -3.81 2.48
C SER A 180 -7.83 -2.85 3.56
N PHE A 181 -7.22 -2.88 4.75
CA PHE A 181 -7.52 -1.90 5.81
C PHE A 181 -7.17 -0.45 5.43
N LEU A 182 -6.17 -0.26 4.57
CA LEU A 182 -5.68 1.05 4.12
C LEU A 182 -6.43 1.63 2.90
N ARG A 183 -7.48 0.95 2.40
CA ARG A 183 -8.37 1.52 1.36
C ARG A 183 -9.05 2.77 1.88
N GLN A 184 -9.27 3.76 1.01
CA GLN A 184 -9.74 5.10 1.41
C GLN A 184 -11.06 5.09 2.19
N GLU A 185 -11.97 4.19 1.84
CA GLU A 185 -13.26 3.99 2.49
C GLU A 185 -13.19 3.34 3.89
N HIS A 186 -12.02 2.83 4.30
CA HIS A 186 -11.80 2.11 5.55
C HIS A 186 -11.07 2.98 6.60
N LEU A 187 -9.84 2.62 7.02
CA LEU A 187 -9.11 3.34 8.07
C LEU A 187 -8.86 4.83 7.76
N PRO A 188 -8.47 5.24 6.53
CA PRO A 188 -8.34 6.66 6.17
C PRO A 188 -9.59 7.50 6.45
N LYS A 189 -10.77 6.93 6.25
CA LYS A 189 -12.05 7.60 6.51
C LYS A 189 -12.48 7.55 7.97
N LEU A 190 -12.21 6.43 8.66
CA LEU A 190 -12.78 6.15 10.00
C LEU A 190 -11.83 6.45 11.17
N CYS A 191 -10.52 6.48 10.93
CA CYS A 191 -9.48 6.71 11.94
C CYS A 191 -8.42 7.76 11.47
N PRO A 192 -8.80 8.92 10.90
CA PRO A 192 -7.86 9.89 10.33
C PRO A 192 -6.84 10.46 11.33
N THR A 193 -7.20 10.57 12.62
CA THR A 193 -6.33 11.10 13.68
C THR A 193 -5.19 10.14 13.97
N ALA A 194 -5.48 8.85 14.19
CA ALA A 194 -4.46 7.83 14.41
C ALA A 194 -3.50 7.71 13.22
N LEU A 195 -4.04 7.80 11.99
CA LEU A 195 -3.22 7.77 10.77
C LEU A 195 -2.31 8.98 10.61
N SER A 196 -2.71 10.15 11.13
CA SER A 196 -1.85 11.34 11.13
C SER A 196 -0.58 11.15 11.98
N TYR A 197 -0.64 10.31 13.01
CA TYR A 197 0.54 9.89 13.78
C TYR A 197 1.28 8.72 13.12
N ALA A 198 0.55 7.75 12.54
CA ALA A 198 1.13 6.59 11.89
C ALA A 198 2.08 6.97 10.74
N TRP A 199 1.71 7.98 9.94
CA TRP A 199 2.48 8.39 8.77
C TRP A 199 3.92 8.83 9.06
N PRO A 200 4.18 9.83 9.95
CA PRO A 200 5.56 10.22 10.27
C PRO A 200 6.36 9.09 10.94
N TYR A 201 5.71 8.18 11.67
CA TYR A 201 6.37 6.99 12.23
C TYR A 201 6.82 6.03 11.13
N ALA A 202 5.93 5.72 10.19
CA ALA A 202 6.21 4.87 9.04
C ALA A 202 7.31 5.48 8.15
N PHE A 203 7.24 6.79 7.89
CA PHE A 203 8.26 7.49 7.13
C PHE A 203 9.64 7.36 7.80
N THR A 204 9.73 7.60 9.10
CA THR A 204 10.99 7.49 9.85
C THR A 204 11.56 6.07 9.76
N ARG A 205 10.72 5.05 9.97
CA ARG A 205 11.14 3.64 9.87
C ARG A 205 11.58 3.23 8.47
N LEU A 206 10.83 3.68 7.46
CA LEU A 206 11.15 3.45 6.07
C LEU A 206 12.52 4.02 5.70
N GLN A 207 12.81 5.26 6.15
CA GLN A 207 14.09 5.92 5.92
C GLN A 207 15.26 5.21 6.62
N LEU A 208 15.05 4.70 7.83
CA LEU A 208 16.07 3.93 8.55
C LEU A 208 16.38 2.58 7.87
N LEU A 209 15.41 1.97 7.19
CA LEU A 209 15.61 0.73 6.43
C LEU A 209 16.20 0.96 5.03
N LEU A 210 16.02 2.14 4.44
CA LEU A 210 16.44 2.41 3.06
C LEU A 210 17.92 2.07 2.78
N PRO A 211 18.90 2.41 3.64
CA PRO A 211 20.31 2.05 3.41
C PRO A 211 20.59 0.55 3.43
N LEU A 212 19.70 -0.27 4.00
CA LEU A 212 19.80 -1.73 4.00
C LEU A 212 19.18 -2.35 2.75
N VAL A 213 18.28 -1.61 2.07
CA VAL A 213 17.61 -2.07 0.86
C VAL A 213 18.33 -1.58 -0.40
N ASP A 214 18.91 -0.38 -0.38
CA ASP A 214 19.58 0.21 -1.55
C ASP A 214 20.77 -0.66 -2.00
N PRO A 215 20.75 -1.22 -3.24
CA PRO A 215 21.85 -2.02 -3.77
C PRO A 215 23.16 -1.25 -3.87
N ASN A 216 23.10 0.08 -4.01
CA ASN A 216 24.27 0.95 -4.14
C ASN A 216 24.84 1.38 -2.79
N SER A 217 24.20 0.99 -1.68
CA SER A 217 24.63 1.36 -0.34
C SER A 217 25.93 0.65 0.05
N PRO A 218 26.92 1.37 0.60
CA PRO A 218 28.17 0.78 1.07
C PRO A 218 27.98 -0.20 2.24
N VAL A 219 26.81 -0.17 2.91
CA VAL A 219 26.44 -1.10 3.98
C VAL A 219 26.17 -2.52 3.43
N ASN A 220 25.64 -2.62 2.21
CA ASN A 220 25.30 -3.90 1.57
C ASN A 220 26.52 -4.59 0.94
N ALA A 221 27.57 -3.84 0.60
CA ALA A 221 28.84 -4.39 0.11
C ALA A 221 29.55 -5.33 1.12
N LYS A 222 29.20 -5.26 2.42
CA LYS A 222 29.80 -6.08 3.48
C LYS A 222 28.99 -7.34 3.86
N LYS A 223 27.77 -7.53 3.32
CA LYS A 223 26.85 -8.62 3.71
C LYS A 223 26.75 -9.72 2.65
N THR A 224 27.87 -10.32 2.26
CA THR A 224 27.91 -11.46 1.31
C THR A 224 27.61 -12.83 1.94
N SER A 225 27.12 -12.92 3.20
CA SER A 225 27.01 -14.21 3.90
C SER A 225 25.82 -14.41 4.86
N SER A 226 24.70 -13.68 4.71
CA SER A 226 23.48 -13.98 5.51
C SER A 226 22.18 -13.82 4.70
N ALA A 227 21.93 -14.77 3.79
CA ALA A 227 20.76 -14.79 2.90
C ALA A 227 19.38 -14.85 3.62
N GLY A 228 19.33 -15.01 4.95
CA GLY A 228 18.06 -15.05 5.70
C GLY A 228 17.61 -13.71 6.31
N SER A 229 18.50 -12.73 6.47
CA SER A 229 18.19 -11.45 7.14
C SER A 229 17.78 -10.33 6.17
N SER A 230 18.27 -10.39 4.92
CA SER A 230 17.93 -9.45 3.85
C SER A 230 16.45 -9.48 3.48
N ASP A 231 15.90 -10.68 3.30
CA ASP A 231 14.55 -10.91 2.77
C ASP A 231 13.46 -10.37 3.71
N SER A 232 13.71 -10.48 5.01
CA SER A 232 12.84 -9.90 6.04
C SER A 232 12.88 -8.37 6.04
N SER A 233 14.04 -7.77 5.74
CA SER A 233 14.22 -6.31 5.72
C SER A 233 13.55 -5.68 4.50
N ILE A 234 13.68 -6.31 3.33
CA ILE A 234 13.01 -5.89 2.09
C ILE A 234 11.48 -6.02 2.24
N SER A 235 11.02 -7.15 2.80
CA SER A 235 9.58 -7.36 3.06
C SER A 235 9.00 -6.35 4.06
N LEU A 236 9.76 -5.99 5.09
CA LEU A 236 9.34 -4.97 6.05
C LEU A 236 9.32 -3.58 5.42
N TRP A 237 10.36 -3.24 4.64
CA TRP A 237 10.42 -1.99 3.88
C TRP A 237 9.24 -1.84 2.93
N ARG A 238 8.86 -2.90 2.21
CA ARG A 238 7.63 -2.94 1.40
C ARG A 238 6.37 -2.64 2.21
N ASN A 239 6.21 -3.24 3.39
CA ASN A 239 5.02 -3.02 4.21
C ASN A 239 4.95 -1.56 4.68
N TYR A 240 6.11 -0.95 5.02
CA TYR A 240 6.19 0.47 5.31
C TYR A 240 5.92 1.35 4.08
N LEU A 241 6.35 0.95 2.87
CA LEU A 241 6.01 1.68 1.63
C LEU A 241 4.49 1.74 1.43
N ILE A 242 3.82 0.60 1.57
CA ILE A 242 2.36 0.49 1.44
C ILE A 242 1.66 1.39 2.47
N LEU A 243 2.10 1.34 3.73
CA LEU A 243 1.56 2.22 4.77
C LEU A 243 1.80 3.70 4.44
N CYS A 244 3.05 4.09 4.19
CA CYS A 244 3.45 5.47 3.90
C CYS A 244 2.66 6.07 2.74
N LEU A 245 2.55 5.37 1.62
CA LEU A 245 1.88 5.88 0.42
C LEU A 245 0.35 5.77 0.50
N GLY A 246 -0.17 4.80 1.24
CA GLY A 246 -1.61 4.65 1.48
C GLY A 246 -2.21 5.73 2.38
N VAL A 247 -1.44 6.28 3.32
CA VAL A 247 -1.93 7.26 4.31
C VAL A 247 -1.28 8.64 4.21
N ALA A 248 -0.46 8.85 3.18
CA ALA A 248 0.21 10.11 2.89
C ALA A 248 -0.77 11.28 2.77
N LYS A 249 -0.34 12.46 3.23
CA LYS A 249 -1.03 13.74 3.01
C LYS A 249 -0.22 14.60 2.03
N PRO A 250 -0.88 15.47 1.23
CA PRO A 250 -0.19 16.34 0.28
C PRO A 250 0.86 17.21 0.95
N SER A 251 2.00 17.39 0.31
CA SER A 251 3.14 18.14 0.87
C SER A 251 2.81 19.63 1.15
N ILE A 252 1.74 20.17 0.56
CA ILE A 252 1.34 21.59 0.62
C ILE A 252 0.30 21.85 1.74
N MET A 253 -0.34 20.82 2.29
CA MET A 253 -1.39 20.96 3.32
C MET A 253 -0.86 20.91 4.76
N SER A 254 0.25 21.58 5.05
CA SER A 254 0.68 21.84 6.44
C SER A 254 0.47 23.30 6.86
N PRO A 255 -0.77 23.75 7.17
CA PRO A 255 -0.96 24.89 8.04
C PRO A 255 -1.04 24.40 9.51
N GLY A 256 0.11 24.42 10.19
CA GLY A 256 0.16 24.92 11.57
C GLY A 256 -0.34 24.06 12.75
N HIS A 257 -0.24 22.72 12.75
CA HIS A 257 -0.70 21.92 13.93
C HIS A 257 0.30 20.92 14.55
N LEU A 258 1.61 21.11 14.40
CA LEU A 258 2.63 20.36 15.18
C LEU A 258 3.63 21.25 15.93
N ARG A 259 3.21 22.46 16.37
CA ARG A 259 3.80 23.08 17.56
C ARG A 259 3.09 22.55 18.81
N ALA A 260 3.23 21.25 19.06
CA ALA A 260 2.98 20.67 20.36
C ALA A 260 4.34 20.26 20.96
N SER A 261 4.99 21.26 21.55
CA SER A 261 5.92 21.16 22.68
C SER A 261 6.65 19.82 22.89
N THR A 262 7.81 19.66 22.26
CA THR A 262 8.95 19.03 22.95
C THR A 262 9.78 20.15 23.59
N PRO A 263 9.91 20.22 24.92
CA PRO A 263 10.93 21.07 25.52
C PRO A 263 12.30 20.52 25.13
N GLU A 264 13.11 21.33 24.45
CA GLU A 264 14.53 21.07 24.26
C GLU A 264 15.21 21.12 25.63
N ILE A 265 15.59 19.95 26.16
CA ILE A 265 16.52 19.88 27.30
C ILE A 265 17.91 19.72 26.69
N THR A 266 18.64 20.82 26.59
CA THR A 266 20.08 20.81 26.34
C THR A 266 20.80 20.28 27.58
N ALA A 267 21.14 18.99 27.59
CA ALA A 267 22.13 18.44 28.51
C ALA A 267 23.47 18.36 27.80
N THR A 268 24.37 19.28 28.12
CA THR A 268 25.78 19.25 27.72
C THR A 268 26.53 18.23 28.58
N THR A 269 27.04 17.17 27.96
CA THR A 269 28.17 16.39 28.52
C THR A 269 29.17 16.12 27.40
N PRO A 270 30.46 16.45 27.58
CA PRO A 270 31.50 16.11 26.62
C PRO A 270 31.97 14.68 26.89
N ASP A 271 31.92 13.80 25.90
CA ASP A 271 33.02 12.85 25.64
C ASP A 271 32.81 12.11 24.32
N GLY A 272 33.92 11.94 23.59
CA GLY A 272 33.95 11.55 22.19
C GLY A 272 33.59 10.08 21.94
N SER A 273 32.59 9.87 21.08
CA SER A 273 32.47 8.65 20.29
C SER A 273 31.71 8.96 19.00
N VAL A 274 32.41 8.81 17.87
CA VAL A 274 31.93 8.65 16.48
C VAL A 274 30.44 8.96 16.26
N THR A 275 30.13 10.25 16.09
CA THR A 275 28.84 10.70 15.56
C THR A 275 28.77 10.32 14.09
N TYR A 276 28.04 9.25 13.77
CA TYR A 276 27.36 9.19 12.47
C TYR A 276 26.45 10.41 12.43
N ASP A 277 26.74 11.32 11.50
CA ASP A 277 26.05 12.60 11.34
C ASP A 277 24.56 12.32 11.04
N ASN A 278 23.74 12.27 12.08
CA ASN A 278 22.28 12.12 12.06
C ASN A 278 21.62 13.43 11.58
N LYS A 279 22.30 14.15 10.67
CA LYS A 279 21.88 15.43 10.13
C LYS A 279 20.74 15.19 9.15
N VAL A 280 19.55 15.55 9.63
CA VAL A 280 18.38 15.95 8.83
C VAL A 280 17.63 14.78 8.17
N ILE A 281 16.95 13.97 8.97
CA ILE A 281 15.61 13.52 8.54
C ILE A 281 14.76 14.80 8.58
N GLY A 282 14.72 15.51 7.46
CA GLY A 282 13.89 16.72 7.32
C GLY A 282 12.42 16.42 7.62
N THR A 283 11.59 17.47 7.71
CA THR A 283 10.15 17.31 7.87
C THR A 283 9.63 16.27 6.87
N PRO A 284 8.93 15.21 7.33
CA PRO A 284 8.55 14.11 6.46
C PRO A 284 7.71 14.65 5.29
N SER A 285 8.14 14.37 4.07
CA SER A 285 7.56 14.89 2.84
C SER A 285 7.39 13.78 1.81
N VAL A 286 6.21 13.74 1.18
CA VAL A 286 5.87 12.77 0.15
C VAL A 286 6.69 13.02 -1.11
N ALA A 287 6.79 14.28 -1.55
CA ALA A 287 7.64 14.65 -2.69
C ALA A 287 9.09 14.19 -2.50
N TRP A 288 9.67 14.40 -1.31
CA TRP A 288 11.04 13.95 -1.03
C TRP A 288 11.15 12.42 -0.99
N LEU A 289 10.14 11.73 -0.46
CA LEU A 289 10.10 10.27 -0.49
C LEU A 289 10.07 9.74 -1.93
N LEU A 290 9.17 10.26 -2.77
CA LEU A 290 9.02 9.82 -4.15
C LEU A 290 10.28 10.06 -4.98
N LYS A 291 10.95 11.20 -4.80
CA LYS A 291 12.25 11.50 -5.45
C LYS A 291 13.35 10.48 -5.15
N GLN A 292 13.29 9.81 -4.00
CA GLN A 292 14.21 8.72 -3.66
C GLN A 292 13.75 7.37 -4.18
N LEU A 293 12.45 7.09 -4.11
CA LEU A 293 11.90 5.78 -4.47
C LEU A 293 11.84 5.55 -5.98
N VAL A 294 11.40 6.54 -6.75
CA VAL A 294 11.15 6.39 -8.19
C VAL A 294 12.43 6.03 -8.97
N PRO A 295 13.61 6.61 -8.71
CA PRO A 295 14.84 6.18 -9.37
C PRO A 295 15.20 4.70 -9.16
N LEU A 296 14.83 4.12 -8.02
CA LEU A 296 15.10 2.71 -7.69
C LEU A 296 14.31 1.72 -8.57
N MET A 297 13.30 2.19 -9.32
CA MET A 297 12.62 1.38 -10.35
C MET A 297 13.58 0.89 -11.45
N ARG A 298 14.72 1.58 -11.64
CA ARG A 298 15.77 1.18 -12.59
C ARG A 298 16.79 0.20 -11.99
N ALA A 299 16.63 -0.20 -10.73
CA ALA A 299 17.53 -1.16 -10.10
C ALA A 299 17.43 -2.53 -10.78
N GLU A 300 18.54 -3.28 -10.81
CA GLU A 300 18.57 -4.64 -11.36
C GLU A 300 17.93 -5.67 -10.40
N SER A 301 17.71 -5.29 -9.13
CA SER A 301 17.07 -6.16 -8.13
C SER A 301 15.57 -6.24 -8.34
N ILE A 302 15.11 -7.39 -8.84
CA ILE A 302 13.70 -7.68 -9.05
C ILE A 302 12.92 -7.47 -7.75
N GLU A 303 13.39 -8.01 -6.62
CA GLU A 303 12.72 -7.91 -5.32
C GLU A 303 12.42 -6.46 -4.90
N ILE A 304 13.37 -5.54 -5.12
CA ILE A 304 13.19 -4.11 -4.81
C ILE A 304 12.16 -3.51 -5.75
N THR A 305 12.28 -3.77 -7.04
CA THR A 305 11.32 -3.23 -8.03
C THR A 305 9.91 -3.76 -7.81
N GLU A 306 9.75 -5.02 -7.38
CA GLU A 306 8.46 -5.58 -6.98
C GLU A 306 7.89 -4.88 -5.74
N CYS A 307 8.73 -4.61 -4.74
CA CYS A 307 8.30 -3.85 -3.55
C CYS A 307 7.86 -2.42 -3.91
N LEU A 308 8.54 -1.78 -4.87
CA LEU A 308 8.17 -0.46 -5.37
C LEU A 308 6.86 -0.50 -6.16
N VAL A 309 6.65 -1.49 -7.03
CA VAL A 309 5.37 -1.67 -7.74
C VAL A 309 4.21 -1.77 -6.75
N LEU A 310 4.36 -2.61 -5.71
CA LEU A 310 3.35 -2.77 -4.67
C LEU A 310 3.18 -1.51 -3.81
N GLY A 311 4.25 -0.80 -3.47
CA GLY A 311 4.18 0.44 -2.70
C GLY A 311 3.53 1.58 -3.49
N LEU A 312 4.07 1.90 -4.66
CA LEU A 312 3.60 2.98 -5.54
C LEU A 312 2.17 2.73 -6.03
N GLY A 313 1.82 1.47 -6.30
CA GLY A 313 0.45 1.07 -6.65
C GLY A 313 -0.58 1.27 -5.53
N ARG A 314 -0.15 1.54 -4.29
CA ARG A 314 -1.03 1.85 -3.14
C ARG A 314 -1.01 3.31 -2.72
N THR A 315 -0.46 4.17 -3.55
CA THR A 315 -0.55 5.62 -3.38
C THR A 315 -2.00 6.05 -3.33
N ASN A 316 -2.38 6.81 -2.31
CA ASN A 316 -3.74 7.34 -2.21
C ASN A 316 -4.01 8.50 -3.20
N ALA A 317 -5.29 8.83 -3.36
CA ALA A 317 -5.70 9.89 -4.29
C ALA A 317 -5.12 11.28 -3.97
N LEU A 318 -4.90 11.59 -2.68
CA LEU A 318 -4.44 12.92 -2.26
C LEU A 318 -3.04 13.25 -2.80
N VAL A 319 -2.18 12.24 -2.94
CA VAL A 319 -0.79 12.41 -3.39
C VAL A 319 -0.52 11.84 -4.79
N PHE A 320 -1.59 11.43 -5.49
CA PHE A 320 -1.50 10.86 -6.83
C PHE A 320 -0.79 11.79 -7.83
N ARG A 321 -1.03 13.11 -7.76
CA ARG A 321 -0.38 14.08 -8.65
C ARG A 321 1.14 14.15 -8.45
N GLU A 322 1.59 14.20 -7.20
CA GLU A 322 3.02 14.18 -6.85
C GLU A 322 3.67 12.89 -7.38
N LEU A 323 2.98 11.74 -7.29
CA LEU A 323 3.45 10.48 -7.87
C LEU A 323 3.58 10.55 -9.40
N VAL A 324 2.55 11.03 -10.10
CA VAL A 324 2.53 11.08 -11.56
C VAL A 324 3.63 12.01 -12.09
N GLU A 325 3.87 13.14 -11.44
CA GLU A 325 4.97 14.06 -11.78
C GLU A 325 6.33 13.36 -11.74
N GLU A 326 6.59 12.58 -10.69
CA GLU A 326 7.85 11.84 -10.54
C GLU A 326 7.94 10.62 -11.48
N LEU A 327 6.82 9.96 -11.81
CA LEU A 327 6.78 8.84 -12.75
C LEU A 327 6.87 9.25 -14.22
N HIS A 328 6.52 10.50 -14.56
CA HIS A 328 6.46 10.98 -15.96
C HIS A 328 7.74 10.74 -16.78
N PRO A 329 8.96 10.97 -16.25
CA PRO A 329 10.20 10.63 -16.98
C PRO A 329 10.32 9.13 -17.29
N LEU A 330 9.90 8.26 -16.38
CA LEU A 330 9.89 6.80 -16.61
C LEU A 330 8.85 6.40 -17.66
N MET A 331 7.69 7.04 -17.68
CA MET A 331 6.66 6.80 -18.71
C MET A 331 7.20 7.11 -20.10
N LYS A 332 7.90 8.25 -20.26
CA LYS A 332 8.55 8.64 -21.52
C LYS A 332 9.66 7.66 -21.92
N GLU A 333 10.50 7.27 -20.98
CA GLU A 333 11.57 6.28 -21.20
C GLU A 333 10.99 4.94 -21.65
N ALA A 334 9.95 4.46 -20.96
CA ALA A 334 9.26 3.22 -21.28
C ALA A 334 8.65 3.25 -22.69
N LEU A 335 8.14 4.38 -23.16
CA LEU A 335 7.44 4.47 -24.45
C LEU A 335 8.32 5.01 -25.60
N GLU A 336 9.63 5.17 -25.39
CA GLU A 336 10.56 5.70 -26.40
C GLU A 336 10.68 4.77 -27.63
N ARG A 337 10.34 5.29 -28.82
CA ARG A 337 10.40 4.57 -30.10
C ARG A 337 11.74 4.78 -30.81
N ARG A 338 12.81 4.25 -30.23
CA ARG A 338 14.15 4.27 -30.84
C ARG A 338 14.69 2.86 -31.04
N PRO A 339 15.44 2.61 -32.14
CA PRO A 339 16.16 1.36 -32.31
C PRO A 339 17.16 1.19 -31.16
N GLU A 340 17.22 -0.02 -30.63
CA GLU A 340 18.02 -0.34 -29.46
C GLU A 340 18.51 -1.79 -29.50
N ASN A 341 19.53 -2.08 -28.70
CA ASN A 341 20.02 -3.44 -28.53
C ASN A 341 19.05 -4.27 -27.64
N LYS A 342 19.22 -5.60 -27.69
CA LYS A 342 18.38 -6.55 -26.94
C LYS A 342 18.35 -6.26 -25.43
N LYS A 343 19.50 -5.98 -24.81
CA LYS A 343 19.59 -5.73 -23.37
C LYS A 343 18.83 -4.47 -22.93
N ARG A 344 18.87 -3.40 -23.72
CA ARG A 344 18.13 -2.16 -23.45
C ARG A 344 16.62 -2.38 -23.62
N ARG A 345 16.23 -3.16 -24.63
CA ARG A 345 14.85 -3.59 -24.82
C ARG A 345 14.30 -4.35 -23.62
N GLU A 346 15.01 -5.37 -23.16
CA GLU A 346 14.61 -6.15 -21.98
C GLU A 346 14.42 -5.28 -20.73
N ARG A 347 15.35 -4.36 -20.46
CA ARG A 347 15.22 -3.40 -19.34
C ARG A 347 14.01 -2.50 -19.49
N ARG A 348 13.71 -2.05 -20.71
CA ARG A 348 12.56 -1.19 -20.98
C ARG A 348 11.24 -1.93 -20.92
N ASP A 349 11.19 -3.18 -21.35
CA ASP A 349 10.01 -4.06 -21.21
C ASP A 349 9.70 -4.35 -19.75
N LEU A 350 10.72 -4.57 -18.92
CA LEU A 350 10.53 -4.66 -17.46
C LEU A 350 9.99 -3.35 -16.88
N LEU A 351 10.54 -2.20 -17.28
CA LEU A 351 10.03 -0.90 -16.82
C LEU A 351 8.57 -0.66 -17.26
N ARG A 352 8.20 -1.04 -18.49
CA ARG A 352 6.81 -0.99 -18.99
C ARG A 352 5.90 -1.84 -18.12
N LEU A 353 6.29 -3.08 -17.86
CA LEU A 353 5.54 -4.01 -17.03
C LEU A 353 5.34 -3.46 -15.61
N GLN A 354 6.39 -2.91 -15.00
CA GLN A 354 6.32 -2.30 -13.68
C GLN A 354 5.36 -1.10 -13.64
N LEU A 355 5.44 -0.18 -14.62
CA LEU A 355 4.54 0.97 -14.71
C LEU A 355 3.08 0.55 -14.92
N LEU A 356 2.83 -0.42 -15.80
CA LEU A 356 1.48 -0.94 -16.03
C LEU A 356 0.88 -1.56 -14.78
N ARG A 357 1.68 -2.29 -14.00
CA ARG A 357 1.25 -2.87 -12.72
C ARG A 357 0.92 -1.79 -11.68
N ILE A 358 1.71 -0.73 -11.60
CA ILE A 358 1.42 0.43 -10.74
C ILE A 358 0.09 1.07 -11.16
N PHE A 359 -0.09 1.37 -12.45
CA PHE A 359 -1.29 2.03 -12.94
C PHE A 359 -2.54 1.14 -12.87
N GLU A 360 -2.41 -0.17 -13.05
CA GLU A 360 -3.50 -1.10 -12.84
C GLU A 360 -3.97 -1.12 -11.38
N LEU A 361 -3.03 -1.14 -10.42
CA LEU A 361 -3.35 -1.07 -8.99
C LEU A 361 -4.02 0.26 -8.62
N LEU A 362 -3.54 1.38 -9.18
CA LEU A 362 -4.14 2.70 -8.95
C LEU A 362 -5.53 2.83 -9.60
N ALA A 363 -5.73 2.24 -10.78
CA ALA A 363 -7.03 2.19 -11.44
C ALA A 363 -8.02 1.33 -10.65
N ASP A 364 -7.59 0.15 -10.18
CA ASP A 364 -8.39 -0.77 -9.36
C ASP A 364 -8.83 -0.12 -8.04
N ALA A 365 -7.93 0.64 -7.41
CA ALA A 365 -8.23 1.41 -6.19
C ALA A 365 -9.09 2.67 -6.45
N GLY A 366 -9.44 2.97 -7.70
CA GLY A 366 -10.22 4.15 -8.07
C GLY A 366 -9.47 5.47 -7.94
N VAL A 367 -8.16 5.43 -7.71
CA VAL A 367 -7.31 6.63 -7.51
C VAL A 367 -7.24 7.47 -8.79
N ILE A 368 -7.09 6.82 -9.94
CA ILE A 368 -7.03 7.52 -11.24
C ILE A 368 -8.40 8.14 -11.58
N SER A 369 -9.49 7.47 -11.23
CA SER A 369 -10.87 7.94 -11.46
C SER A 369 -11.39 8.88 -10.37
N ASP A 370 -10.59 9.22 -9.36
CA ASP A 370 -11.03 10.13 -8.30
C ASP A 370 -11.39 11.50 -8.88
N SER A 371 -12.54 12.02 -8.47
CA SER A 371 -13.14 13.24 -9.04
C SER A 371 -12.40 14.53 -8.67
N THR A 372 -11.60 14.51 -7.59
CA THR A 372 -10.99 15.72 -7.03
C THR A 372 -9.50 15.80 -7.30
N ASN A 373 -8.80 14.69 -7.10
CA ASN A 373 -7.35 14.59 -7.15
C ASN A 373 -6.84 13.62 -8.23
N GLY A 374 -7.71 12.82 -8.84
CA GLY A 374 -7.37 11.85 -9.88
C GLY A 374 -6.99 12.47 -11.23
N ALA A 375 -6.95 11.64 -12.26
CA ALA A 375 -6.56 12.01 -13.63
C ALA A 375 -7.74 12.41 -14.52
N LEU A 376 -8.97 12.50 -13.99
CA LEU A 376 -10.12 12.94 -14.77
C LEU A 376 -10.16 14.47 -14.83
N GLU A 377 -10.39 15.00 -16.03
CA GLU A 377 -10.69 16.42 -16.22
C GLU A 377 -12.03 16.77 -15.59
N ARG A 378 -12.07 17.86 -14.80
CA ARG A 378 -13.26 18.21 -13.98
C ARG A 378 -14.51 18.47 -14.79
N ASP A 379 -14.37 19.09 -15.96
CA ASP A 379 -15.51 19.52 -16.79
C ASP A 379 -15.91 18.46 -17.82
N SER A 380 -14.93 17.84 -18.47
CA SER A 380 -15.18 16.89 -19.56
C SER A 380 -15.39 15.46 -19.06
N LEU A 381 -14.96 15.14 -17.83
CA LEU A 381 -14.84 13.78 -17.28
C LEU A 381 -13.97 12.85 -18.14
N ALA A 382 -13.21 13.41 -19.08
CA ALA A 382 -12.25 12.68 -19.89
C ALA A 382 -11.01 12.34 -19.06
N LEU A 383 -10.34 11.26 -19.44
CA LEU A 383 -9.02 10.96 -18.92
C LEU A 383 -8.05 12.08 -19.35
N GLY A 384 -7.22 12.55 -18.44
CA GLY A 384 -6.28 13.64 -18.70
C GLY A 384 -5.28 13.30 -19.80
N ALA A 385 -4.83 14.33 -20.53
CA ALA A 385 -4.00 14.19 -21.74
C ALA A 385 -2.80 13.25 -21.56
N LEU A 386 -2.10 13.31 -20.42
CA LEU A 386 -0.96 12.45 -20.13
C LEU A 386 -1.32 10.96 -20.15
N PHE A 387 -2.43 10.58 -19.53
CA PHE A 387 -2.86 9.18 -19.47
C PHE A 387 -3.50 8.73 -20.79
N LEU A 388 -4.20 9.62 -21.51
CA LEU A 388 -4.65 9.33 -22.88
C LEU A 388 -3.47 9.02 -23.81
N GLU A 389 -2.43 9.85 -23.76
CA GLU A 389 -1.20 9.63 -24.53
C GLU A 389 -0.52 8.32 -24.11
N TYR A 390 -0.39 8.05 -22.81
CA TYR A 390 0.19 6.80 -22.32
C TYR A 390 -0.56 5.56 -22.80
N VAL A 391 -1.90 5.57 -22.75
CA VAL A 391 -2.74 4.47 -23.23
C VAL A 391 -2.58 4.28 -24.74
N ASP A 392 -2.60 5.37 -25.53
CA ASP A 392 -2.48 5.28 -26.99
C ASP A 392 -1.08 4.84 -27.44
N LEU A 393 -0.03 5.34 -26.79
CA LEU A 393 1.35 4.91 -27.06
C LEU A 393 1.60 3.45 -26.70
N THR A 394 1.05 2.98 -25.57
CA THR A 394 1.13 1.57 -25.16
C THR A 394 0.37 0.67 -26.13
N ARG A 395 -0.83 1.07 -26.55
CA ARG A 395 -1.61 0.40 -27.59
C ARG A 395 -0.82 0.24 -28.88
N MET A 396 -0.29 1.35 -29.43
CA MET A 396 0.51 1.31 -30.66
C MET A 396 1.74 0.42 -30.55
N LEU A 397 2.38 0.38 -29.37
CA LEU A 397 3.51 -0.49 -29.12
C LEU A 397 3.08 -1.97 -29.20
N LEU A 398 1.98 -2.32 -28.55
CA LEU A 398 1.47 -3.68 -28.52
C LEU A 398 0.90 -4.14 -29.87
N GLU A 399 0.45 -3.22 -30.71
CA GLU A 399 0.07 -3.50 -32.11
C GLU A 399 1.27 -3.76 -33.02
N ALA A 400 2.40 -3.08 -32.78
CA ALA A 400 3.61 -3.24 -33.58
C ALA A 400 4.39 -4.52 -33.20
N GLU A 401 4.26 -4.99 -31.97
CA GLU A 401 4.96 -6.15 -31.44
C GLU A 401 4.23 -7.47 -31.78
N ASN A 402 4.72 -8.16 -32.81
CA ASN A 402 4.19 -9.44 -33.28
C ASN A 402 4.84 -10.68 -32.66
N ASP A 403 5.82 -10.52 -31.78
CA ASP A 403 6.53 -11.64 -31.17
C ASP A 403 5.64 -12.33 -30.12
N LYS A 404 5.15 -13.52 -30.44
CA LYS A 404 4.19 -14.27 -29.60
C LYS A 404 4.87 -15.02 -28.44
N GLU A 405 6.21 -15.09 -28.40
CA GLU A 405 6.94 -15.99 -27.50
C GLU A 405 7.59 -15.31 -26.27
N LEU A 406 7.56 -13.97 -26.16
CA LEU A 406 8.08 -13.26 -24.98
C LEU A 406 7.07 -13.30 -23.83
N ASP A 407 7.39 -14.02 -22.75
CA ASP A 407 6.53 -14.10 -21.56
C ASP A 407 6.26 -12.72 -20.92
N VAL A 408 7.26 -11.83 -20.90
CA VAL A 408 7.10 -10.44 -20.45
C VAL A 408 6.05 -9.71 -21.28
N LEU A 409 5.96 -9.98 -22.59
CA LEU A 409 4.96 -9.34 -23.44
C LEU A 409 3.54 -9.84 -23.11
N LYS A 410 3.39 -11.12 -22.74
CA LYS A 410 2.09 -11.65 -22.25
C LYS A 410 1.66 -10.92 -20.98
N ASP A 411 2.59 -10.71 -20.04
CA ASP A 411 2.31 -9.96 -18.82
C ASP A 411 1.97 -8.50 -19.12
N ILE A 412 2.73 -7.82 -20.00
CA ILE A 412 2.42 -6.45 -20.43
C ILE A 412 1.00 -6.37 -21.01
N ARG A 413 0.61 -7.32 -21.88
CA ARG A 413 -0.75 -7.33 -22.46
C ARG A 413 -1.81 -7.59 -21.38
N ALA A 414 -1.57 -8.50 -20.44
CA ALA A 414 -2.48 -8.79 -19.33
C ALA A 414 -2.70 -7.54 -18.46
N HIS A 415 -1.62 -6.89 -18.06
CA HIS A 415 -1.64 -5.70 -17.22
C HIS A 415 -2.22 -4.48 -17.92
N PHE A 416 -1.93 -4.30 -19.20
CA PHE A 416 -2.54 -3.23 -19.99
C PHE A 416 -4.07 -3.42 -20.11
N SER A 417 -4.51 -4.66 -20.37
CA SER A 417 -5.94 -5.00 -20.41
C SER A 417 -6.61 -4.75 -19.06
N GLY A 418 -6.00 -5.25 -17.97
CA GLY A 418 -6.49 -5.05 -16.61
C GLY A 418 -6.55 -3.58 -16.20
N MET A 419 -5.52 -2.79 -16.52
CA MET A 419 -5.50 -1.35 -16.26
C MET A 419 -6.65 -0.65 -16.97
N VAL A 420 -6.85 -0.88 -18.27
CA VAL A 420 -7.92 -0.22 -19.03
C VAL A 420 -9.30 -0.67 -18.55
N ALA A 421 -9.49 -1.96 -18.25
CA ALA A 421 -10.72 -2.48 -17.68
C ALA A 421 -11.05 -1.80 -16.34
N ASN A 422 -10.07 -1.66 -15.45
CA ASN A 422 -10.27 -1.02 -14.14
C ASN A 422 -10.56 0.48 -14.27
N LEU A 423 -9.89 1.20 -15.20
CA LEU A 423 -10.20 2.59 -15.51
C LEU A 423 -11.68 2.78 -15.92
N ILE A 424 -12.19 1.88 -16.76
CA ILE A 424 -13.60 1.94 -17.20
C ILE A 424 -14.54 1.59 -16.04
N GLN A 425 -14.21 0.56 -15.25
CA GLN A 425 -15.11 0.05 -14.21
C GLN A 425 -15.25 0.98 -13.02
N CYS A 426 -14.16 1.64 -12.60
CA CYS A 426 -14.18 2.60 -11.49
C CYS A 426 -14.81 3.95 -11.86
N VAL A 427 -15.18 4.16 -13.14
CA VAL A 427 -15.98 5.30 -13.57
C VAL A 427 -17.47 4.91 -13.58
N PRO A 428 -18.37 5.76 -13.01
CA PRO A 428 -19.81 5.53 -13.06
C PRO A 428 -20.32 5.29 -14.47
N VAL A 429 -21.25 4.34 -14.65
CA VAL A 429 -21.69 3.85 -15.97
C VAL A 429 -22.07 4.98 -16.95
N HIS A 430 -22.77 6.00 -16.47
CA HIS A 430 -23.21 7.15 -17.26
C HIS A 430 -22.07 8.10 -17.68
N HIS A 431 -20.92 8.05 -17.00
CA HIS A 431 -19.72 8.84 -17.31
C HIS A 431 -18.72 8.11 -18.22
N ARG A 432 -18.78 6.77 -18.32
CA ARG A 432 -17.81 5.96 -19.08
C ARG A 432 -17.64 6.38 -20.54
N ARG A 433 -18.70 6.90 -21.16
CA ARG A 433 -18.67 7.39 -22.55
C ARG A 433 -17.71 8.56 -22.79
N PHE A 434 -17.39 9.31 -21.73
CA PHE A 434 -16.52 10.49 -21.80
C PHE A 434 -15.05 10.17 -21.52
N LEU A 435 -14.77 9.05 -20.85
CA LEU A 435 -13.43 8.66 -20.42
C LEU A 435 -12.41 8.67 -21.56
N PHE A 436 -12.78 8.10 -22.71
CA PHE A 436 -12.00 8.13 -23.94
C PHE A 436 -12.73 8.97 -25.00
N PRO A 437 -12.44 10.28 -25.08
CA PRO A 437 -13.18 11.18 -25.98
C PRO A 437 -12.99 10.80 -27.44
N GLN A 438 -11.79 10.36 -27.81
CA GLN A 438 -11.46 9.95 -29.17
C GLN A 438 -12.12 8.62 -29.52
N GLN A 439 -13.00 8.64 -30.54
CA GLN A 439 -13.65 7.43 -31.04
C GLN A 439 -12.66 6.44 -31.66
N SER A 440 -11.63 6.94 -32.34
CA SER A 440 -10.56 6.13 -32.92
C SER A 440 -9.83 5.31 -31.86
N LEU A 441 -9.45 5.93 -30.74
CA LEU A 441 -8.78 5.24 -29.64
C LEU A 441 -9.66 4.11 -29.07
N ARG A 442 -10.95 4.38 -28.83
CA ARG A 442 -11.90 3.36 -28.39
C ARG A 442 -11.98 2.19 -29.37
N HIS A 443 -12.05 2.49 -30.66
CA HIS A 443 -12.09 1.47 -31.71
C HIS A 443 -10.81 0.62 -31.74
N HIS A 444 -9.63 1.23 -31.72
CA HIS A 444 -8.38 0.48 -31.76
C HIS A 444 -8.14 -0.34 -30.49
N LEU A 445 -8.48 0.19 -29.31
CA LEU A 445 -8.43 -0.59 -28.07
C LEU A 445 -9.36 -1.81 -28.15
N PHE A 446 -10.58 -1.63 -28.67
CA PHE A 446 -11.52 -2.74 -28.87
C PHE A 446 -10.94 -3.81 -29.80
N ILE A 447 -10.39 -3.43 -30.95
CA ILE A 447 -9.76 -4.37 -31.88
C ILE A 447 -8.59 -5.10 -31.21
N LEU A 448 -7.72 -4.36 -30.52
CA LEU A 448 -6.55 -4.93 -29.86
C LEU A 448 -6.93 -5.97 -28.79
N PHE A 449 -7.85 -5.64 -27.89
CA PHE A 449 -8.30 -6.56 -26.85
C PHE A 449 -9.09 -7.75 -27.41
N SER A 450 -9.85 -7.57 -28.49
CA SER A 450 -10.58 -8.66 -29.14
C SER A 450 -9.65 -9.78 -29.63
N GLN A 451 -8.42 -9.45 -30.03
CA GLN A 451 -7.41 -10.43 -30.44
C GLN A 451 -6.86 -11.25 -29.26
N TRP A 452 -6.98 -10.72 -28.04
CA TRP A 452 -6.45 -11.33 -26.82
C TRP A 452 -7.51 -12.07 -26.00
N ALA A 453 -8.78 -11.91 -26.36
CA ALA A 453 -9.94 -12.57 -25.76
C ALA A 453 -10.01 -14.10 -25.99
N GLY A 454 -8.98 -14.70 -26.61
CA GLY A 454 -8.89 -16.16 -26.78
C GLY A 454 -10.05 -16.72 -27.61
N PRO A 455 -10.77 -17.76 -27.14
CA PRO A 455 -11.89 -18.36 -27.87
C PRO A 455 -13.03 -17.40 -28.25
N PHE A 456 -13.14 -16.26 -27.55
CA PHE A 456 -14.17 -15.26 -27.82
C PHE A 456 -13.80 -14.28 -28.93
N SER A 457 -12.54 -14.30 -29.40
CA SER A 457 -12.09 -13.53 -30.57
C SER A 457 -12.85 -13.91 -31.86
N VAL A 458 -13.40 -15.13 -31.93
CA VAL A 458 -14.20 -15.66 -33.05
C VAL A 458 -15.48 -14.86 -33.29
N MET A 459 -16.01 -14.16 -32.27
CA MET A 459 -17.15 -13.27 -32.44
C MET A 459 -16.79 -11.98 -33.20
N PHE A 460 -15.50 -11.69 -33.35
CA PHE A 460 -14.97 -10.43 -33.85
C PHE A 460 -14.01 -10.60 -35.04
N THR A 461 -13.57 -11.82 -35.36
CA THR A 461 -12.68 -12.14 -36.49
C THR A 461 -13.05 -13.50 -37.14
N PRO A 462 -12.81 -13.71 -38.45
CA PRO A 462 -13.33 -14.89 -39.17
C PRO A 462 -12.59 -16.22 -38.94
N LEU A 463 -11.75 -16.33 -37.91
CA LEU A 463 -10.86 -17.50 -37.73
C LEU A 463 -11.37 -18.48 -36.67
N ASP A 464 -11.26 -19.76 -37.04
CA ASP A 464 -11.50 -21.02 -36.33
C ASP A 464 -12.45 -21.01 -35.12
N ARG A 465 -13.63 -21.61 -35.35
CA ARG A 465 -14.56 -22.00 -34.29
C ARG A 465 -13.84 -22.93 -33.31
N TYR A 466 -13.51 -22.42 -32.13
CA TYR A 466 -13.13 -23.24 -30.99
C TYR A 466 -14.24 -24.29 -30.76
N SER A 467 -13.92 -25.55 -31.02
CA SER A 467 -14.87 -26.67 -30.96
C SER A 467 -15.09 -27.19 -29.54
N ASP A 468 -14.25 -26.79 -28.59
CA ASP A 468 -14.32 -27.24 -27.21
C ASP A 468 -15.03 -26.23 -26.30
N ARG A 469 -16.28 -26.55 -25.92
CA ARG A 469 -17.09 -25.75 -24.99
C ARG A 469 -16.53 -25.75 -23.56
N ASN A 470 -15.55 -26.60 -23.24
CA ASN A 470 -14.95 -26.72 -21.90
C ASN A 470 -13.58 -26.01 -21.78
N HIS A 471 -13.17 -25.22 -22.78
CA HIS A 471 -11.90 -24.50 -22.72
C HIS A 471 -11.89 -23.51 -21.54
N GLN A 472 -10.98 -23.72 -20.59
CA GLN A 472 -10.81 -22.82 -19.45
C GLN A 472 -10.22 -21.49 -19.92
N ILE A 473 -10.88 -20.39 -19.55
CA ILE A 473 -10.43 -19.05 -19.87
C ILE A 473 -9.28 -18.69 -18.92
N THR A 474 -8.14 -18.34 -19.50
CA THR A 474 -7.03 -17.79 -18.71
C THR A 474 -7.39 -16.40 -18.19
N ARG A 475 -6.82 -16.00 -17.06
CA ARG A 475 -6.92 -14.63 -16.52
C ARG A 475 -6.58 -13.59 -17.58
N TYR A 476 -5.52 -13.82 -18.36
CA TYR A 476 -5.11 -12.95 -19.45
C TYR A 476 -6.26 -12.70 -20.44
N GLN A 477 -6.89 -13.78 -20.92
CA GLN A 477 -8.03 -13.68 -21.83
C GLN A 477 -9.22 -13.00 -21.15
N TYR A 478 -9.49 -13.33 -19.88
CA TYR A 478 -10.56 -12.72 -19.11
C TYR A 478 -10.39 -11.22 -18.93
N CYS A 479 -9.17 -10.74 -18.64
CA CYS A 479 -8.86 -9.31 -18.52
C CYS A 479 -9.07 -8.56 -19.85
N ALA A 480 -8.81 -9.20 -21.00
CA ALA A 480 -9.08 -8.60 -22.31
C ALA A 480 -10.58 -8.63 -22.68
N LEU A 481 -11.34 -9.58 -22.14
CA LEU A 481 -12.80 -9.70 -22.31
C LEU A 481 -13.61 -8.73 -21.45
N LYS A 482 -13.12 -8.49 -20.23
CA LYS A 482 -13.72 -7.63 -19.20
C LYS A 482 -13.72 -6.17 -19.61
#